data_AF-A0A972M578-F1
#
_entry.id   AF-A0A972M578-F1
#
_cell.length_a   1.000
_cell.length_b   1.000
_cell.length_c   1.000
_cell.angle_alpha   90.00
_cell.angle_beta   90.00
_cell.angle_gamma   90.00
#
_symmetry.space_group_name_H-M   'P 1'
#
loop_
_entity.id
_entity.type
_entity.pdbx_description
1 polymer ?
#
loop_
_entity_poly.entity_id
_entity_poly.type
_entity_poly.pdbx_seq_one_letter_code
_entity_poly.pdbx_strand_id
1 'polypeptide(L)'
;MEERKHYEVEVWGIALDPFNQSPIVVLRNKENPKELLPIWIGHNEASGIMMVLNDIDFSRPLTYELIKNMLRSLGATVERVEIRDIKDGTFFASLFLKDALGNIVEVDSRPSDAINIALRTNAPIFVAKHVMDTSKVNLDETIAQLLEEKENKENPPEEKIQSQDQKEEESAEIDQDLKAWLENLKPEDFEKYGKSKGGN
;
A
#
# COMPACT_ATOMS: atom_id res chain seq x y z
N MET A 1 5.98 30.22 -6.05
CA MET A 1 5.96 28.91 -5.38
C MET A 1 5.29 27.98 -6.36
N GLU A 2 6.04 27.03 -6.90
CA GLU A 2 5.49 26.06 -7.83
C GLU A 2 4.53 25.16 -7.02
N GLU A 3 3.27 25.14 -7.41
CA GLU A 3 2.25 24.32 -6.77
C GLU A 3 2.72 22.87 -6.90
N ARG A 4 3.15 22.27 -5.79
CA ARG A 4 3.60 20.87 -5.80
C ARG A 4 2.39 20.03 -6.17
N LYS A 5 2.38 19.51 -7.39
CA LYS A 5 1.29 18.66 -7.86
C LYS A 5 1.29 17.36 -7.04
N HIS A 6 0.12 17.00 -6.52
CA HIS A 6 -0.13 15.76 -5.80
C HIS A 6 -1.22 14.97 -6.50
N TYR A 7 -1.18 13.65 -6.36
CA TYR A 7 -2.25 12.75 -6.76
C TYR A 7 -2.95 12.24 -5.51
N GLU A 8 -4.29 12.27 -5.50
CA GLU A 8 -5.05 11.56 -4.48
C GLU A 8 -4.99 10.05 -4.79
N VAL A 9 -4.73 9.26 -3.76
CA VAL A 9 -4.61 7.81 -3.87
C VAL A 9 -5.51 7.13 -2.85
N GLU A 10 -5.76 5.85 -3.07
CA GLU A 10 -6.41 4.96 -2.12
C GLU A 10 -5.55 3.74 -1.84
N VAL A 11 -5.74 3.13 -0.68
CA VAL A 11 -5.14 1.83 -0.38
C VAL A 11 -5.92 0.78 -1.15
N TRP A 12 -5.29 0.21 -2.18
CA TRP A 12 -5.90 -0.83 -2.99
C TRP A 12 -5.80 -2.20 -2.29
N GLY A 13 -4.67 -2.46 -1.62
CA GLY A 13 -4.52 -3.66 -0.80
C GLY A 13 -3.10 -3.86 -0.27
N ILE A 14 -2.85 -5.06 0.24
CA ILE A 14 -1.55 -5.49 0.77
C ILE A 14 -1.11 -6.78 0.08
N ALA A 15 0.15 -6.80 -0.39
CA ALA A 15 0.87 -7.94 -0.92
C ALA A 15 1.83 -8.55 0.10
N LEU A 16 2.34 -9.73 -0.22
CA LEU A 16 3.62 -10.20 0.27
C LEU A 16 4.62 -10.27 -0.88
N ASP A 17 5.83 -9.79 -0.64
CA ASP A 17 6.98 -10.02 -1.51
C ASP A 17 7.26 -11.54 -1.60
N PRO A 18 7.27 -12.16 -2.79
CA PRO A 18 7.40 -13.60 -2.91
C PRO A 18 8.78 -14.13 -2.47
N PHE A 19 9.81 -13.28 -2.40
CA PHE A 19 11.18 -13.69 -2.06
C PHE A 19 11.42 -13.71 -0.57
N ASN A 20 11.03 -12.63 0.10
CA ASN A 20 11.36 -12.41 1.50
C ASN A 20 10.12 -12.34 2.41
N GLN A 21 8.92 -12.49 1.84
CA GLN A 21 7.64 -12.42 2.55
C GLN A 21 7.40 -11.07 3.24
N SER A 22 8.12 -10.02 2.86
CA SER A 22 7.91 -8.68 3.40
C SER A 22 6.60 -8.10 2.86
N PRO A 23 5.76 -7.48 3.71
CA PRO A 23 4.53 -6.87 3.25
C PRO A 23 4.76 -5.64 2.36
N ILE A 24 3.91 -5.49 1.35
CA ILE A 24 3.87 -4.31 0.48
C ILE A 24 2.47 -3.73 0.53
N VAL A 25 2.32 -2.46 0.88
CA VAL A 25 1.05 -1.75 0.68
C VAL A 25 1.02 -1.18 -0.72
N VAL A 26 -0.11 -1.33 -1.41
CA VAL A 26 -0.30 -0.86 -2.79
C VAL A 26 -1.26 0.31 -2.78
N LEU A 27 -0.79 1.46 -3.23
CA LEU A 27 -1.61 2.66 -3.38
C LEU A 27 -2.01 2.83 -4.85
N ARG A 28 -3.29 3.09 -5.11
CA ARG A 28 -3.81 3.28 -6.46
C ARG A 28 -4.16 4.74 -6.70
N ASN A 29 -3.72 5.29 -7.83
CA ASN A 29 -4.07 6.65 -8.24
C ASN A 29 -5.56 6.74 -8.56
N LYS A 30 -6.29 7.65 -7.89
CA LYS A 30 -7.72 7.84 -8.17
C LYS A 30 -8.00 8.48 -9.53
N GLU A 31 -7.07 9.28 -10.05
CA GLU A 31 -7.21 9.91 -11.38
C GLU A 31 -6.87 8.94 -12.52
N ASN A 32 -5.93 8.00 -12.28
CA ASN A 32 -5.51 7.01 -13.26
C ASN A 32 -5.31 5.64 -12.57
N PRO A 33 -6.36 4.82 -12.43
CA PRO A 33 -6.32 3.57 -11.66
C PRO A 33 -5.29 2.52 -12.11
N LYS A 34 -4.71 2.67 -13.31
CA LYS A 34 -3.62 1.82 -13.81
C LYS A 34 -2.28 2.12 -13.16
N GLU A 35 -2.11 3.30 -12.57
CA GLU A 35 -0.89 3.68 -11.86
C GLU A 35 -0.96 3.26 -10.40
N LEU A 36 -0.09 2.32 -10.04
CA LEU A 36 0.03 1.78 -8.71
C LEU A 36 1.37 2.18 -8.10
N LEU A 37 1.39 2.46 -6.80
CA LEU A 37 2.60 2.75 -6.03
C LEU A 37 2.77 1.69 -4.92
N PRO A 38 3.67 0.71 -5.11
CA PRO A 38 4.02 -0.25 -4.06
C PRO A 38 4.98 0.38 -3.05
N ILE A 39 4.74 0.15 -1.76
CA ILE A 39 5.61 0.59 -0.66
C ILE A 39 5.79 -0.58 0.31
N TRP A 40 7.05 -0.99 0.52
CA TRP A 40 7.36 -2.00 1.54
C TRP A 40 7.16 -1.42 2.93
N ILE A 41 6.50 -2.19 3.79
CA ILE A 41 6.20 -1.83 5.16
C ILE A 41 6.48 -3.01 6.09
N GLY A 42 6.57 -2.76 7.39
CA GLY A 42 6.73 -3.83 8.36
C GLY A 42 5.45 -4.64 8.57
N HIS A 43 5.61 -5.87 9.06
CA HIS A 43 4.51 -6.79 9.35
C HIS A 43 3.47 -6.19 10.30
N ASN A 44 3.91 -5.52 11.37
CA ASN A 44 3.01 -4.93 12.35
C ASN A 44 2.15 -3.81 11.73
N GLU A 45 2.77 -2.98 10.87
CA GLU A 45 2.06 -1.92 10.18
C GLU A 45 1.08 -2.47 9.14
N ALA A 46 1.49 -3.51 8.40
CA ALA A 46 0.63 -4.19 7.44
C ALA A 46 -0.59 -4.85 8.11
N SER A 47 -0.39 -5.55 9.23
CA SER A 47 -1.50 -6.10 10.03
C SER A 47 -2.46 -4.99 10.48
N GLY A 48 -1.93 -3.83 10.89
CA GLY A 48 -2.73 -2.67 11.27
C GLY A 48 -3.62 -2.15 10.14
N ILE A 49 -3.11 -2.11 8.90
CA ILE A 49 -3.87 -1.70 7.70
C ILE A 49 -4.92 -2.76 7.38
N MET A 50 -4.51 -4.04 7.34
CA MET A 50 -5.39 -5.16 7.01
C MET A 50 -6.61 -5.22 7.94
N MET A 51 -6.42 -4.96 9.24
CA MET A 51 -7.53 -4.91 10.20
C MET A 51 -8.57 -3.85 9.83
N VAL A 52 -8.17 -2.67 9.33
CA VAL A 52 -9.12 -1.62 8.94
C VAL A 52 -9.81 -1.96 7.63
N LEU A 53 -9.05 -2.48 6.66
CA LEU A 53 -9.61 -2.85 5.36
C LEU A 53 -10.65 -3.97 5.46
N ASN A 54 -10.55 -4.82 6.48
CA ASN A 54 -11.50 -5.91 6.73
C ASN A 54 -12.52 -5.59 7.83
N ASP A 55 -12.65 -4.32 8.24
CA ASP A 55 -13.58 -3.87 9.28
C ASP A 55 -13.51 -4.70 10.58
N ILE A 56 -12.28 -5.06 10.99
CA ILE A 56 -12.04 -5.86 12.21
C ILE A 56 -11.99 -4.95 13.43
N ASP A 57 -13.03 -5.07 14.27
CA ASP A 57 -13.13 -4.35 15.54
C ASP A 57 -12.64 -5.17 16.74
N PHE A 58 -11.98 -4.46 17.68
CA PHE A 58 -11.48 -5.04 18.92
C PHE A 58 -12.17 -4.44 20.14
N SER A 59 -12.31 -5.23 21.21
CA SER A 59 -12.91 -4.78 22.48
C SER A 59 -12.11 -3.69 23.20
N ARG A 60 -10.82 -3.57 22.87
CA ARG A 60 -9.90 -2.55 23.40
C ARG A 60 -9.16 -1.87 22.25
N PRO A 61 -8.92 -0.55 22.34
CA PRO A 61 -8.21 0.17 21.29
C PRO A 61 -6.75 -0.29 21.19
N LEU A 62 -6.34 -0.66 19.98
CA LEU A 62 -4.94 -0.89 19.63
C LEU A 62 -4.23 0.44 19.33
N THR A 63 -2.93 0.39 18.97
CA THR A 63 -2.06 1.57 18.83
C THR A 63 -2.66 2.69 17.96
N TYR A 64 -3.10 2.38 16.74
CA TYR A 64 -3.63 3.42 15.83
C TYR A 64 -4.99 3.96 16.28
N GLU A 65 -5.82 3.13 16.89
CA GLU A 65 -7.07 3.58 17.52
C GLU A 65 -6.80 4.46 18.74
N LEU A 66 -5.79 4.13 19.55
CA LEU A 66 -5.35 4.97 20.66
C LEU A 66 -4.89 6.34 20.14
N ILE A 67 -4.09 6.40 19.08
CA ILE A 67 -3.64 7.66 18.47
C ILE A 67 -4.84 8.48 17.95
N LYS A 68 -5.77 7.86 17.22
CA LYS A 68 -7.01 8.52 16.78
C LYS A 68 -7.79 9.11 17.97
N ASN A 69 -7.94 8.32 19.04
CA ASN A 69 -8.64 8.76 20.24
C ASN A 69 -7.91 9.92 20.95
N MET A 70 -6.57 9.88 21.00
CA MET A 70 -5.76 10.98 21.56
C MET A 70 -5.95 12.27 20.76
N LEU A 71 -5.85 12.22 19.43
CA LEU A 71 -6.08 13.39 18.57
C LEU A 71 -7.47 13.98 18.80
N ARG A 72 -8.50 13.13 18.80
CA ARG A 72 -9.89 13.56 19.08
C ARG A 72 -10.02 14.20 20.46
N SER A 73 -9.43 13.59 21.50
CA SER A 73 -9.47 14.13 22.87
C SER A 73 -8.75 15.47 23.02
N LEU A 74 -7.75 15.74 22.18
CA LEU A 74 -7.05 17.02 22.10
C LEU A 74 -7.76 18.04 21.18
N GLY A 75 -8.91 17.67 20.59
CA GLY A 75 -9.65 18.52 19.66
C GLY A 75 -9.00 18.66 18.28
N ALA A 76 -8.09 17.75 17.92
CA ALA A 76 -7.40 17.76 16.63
C ALA A 76 -8.06 16.80 15.62
N THR A 77 -8.04 17.18 14.34
CA THR A 77 -8.47 16.35 13.20
C THR A 77 -7.30 16.10 12.26
N VAL A 78 -7.32 14.96 11.55
CA VAL A 78 -6.37 14.67 10.47
C VAL A 78 -6.98 15.19 9.18
N GLU A 79 -6.38 16.23 8.60
CA GLU A 79 -6.91 16.86 7.37
C GLU A 79 -6.53 16.06 6.13
N ARG A 80 -5.28 15.58 6.10
CA ARG A 80 -4.74 14.72 5.02
C ARG A 80 -3.42 14.12 5.44
N VAL A 81 -2.98 13.14 4.67
CA VAL A 81 -1.60 12.64 4.72
C VAL A 81 -0.95 12.77 3.35
N GLU A 82 0.34 13.06 3.33
CA GLU A 82 1.10 13.23 2.09
C GLU A 82 2.33 12.33 2.13
N ILE A 83 2.48 11.46 1.13
CA ILE A 83 3.75 10.78 0.82
C ILE A 83 4.53 11.76 -0.06
N ARG A 84 5.42 12.49 0.60
CA ARG A 84 5.98 13.74 0.07
C ARG A 84 7.35 13.59 -0.57
N ASP A 85 8.07 12.51 -0.28
CA ASP A 85 9.40 12.32 -0.86
C ASP A 85 9.83 10.86 -0.90
N ILE A 86 10.83 10.59 -1.74
CA ILE A 86 11.55 9.32 -1.78
C ILE A 86 13.04 9.61 -1.92
N LYS A 87 13.85 9.01 -1.05
CA LYS A 87 15.31 9.15 -1.09
C LYS A 87 15.95 7.81 -0.79
N ASP A 88 16.84 7.37 -1.68
CA ASP A 88 17.57 6.09 -1.54
C ASP A 88 16.62 4.91 -1.25
N GLY A 89 15.47 4.87 -1.93
CA GLY A 89 14.42 3.85 -1.74
C GLY A 89 13.56 4.02 -0.48
N THR A 90 13.86 5.01 0.37
CA THR A 90 13.09 5.29 1.60
C THR A 90 12.05 6.37 1.32
N PHE A 91 10.79 6.05 1.56
CA PHE A 91 9.67 6.98 1.43
C PHE A 91 9.46 7.80 2.70
N PHE A 92 9.10 9.07 2.53
CA PHE A 92 8.81 10.00 3.63
C PHE A 92 7.37 10.48 3.51
N ALA A 93 6.69 10.58 4.65
CA ALA A 93 5.33 11.09 4.70
C ALA A 93 5.16 12.18 5.77
N SER A 94 4.08 12.93 5.64
CA SER A 94 3.64 13.91 6.64
C SER A 94 2.15 13.72 6.93
N LEU A 95 1.75 13.83 8.20
CA LEU A 95 0.36 14.02 8.60
C LEU A 95 0.13 15.52 8.76
N PHE A 96 -0.92 16.03 8.12
CA PHE A 96 -1.38 17.39 8.34
C PHE A 96 -2.56 17.34 9.30
N LEU A 97 -2.32 17.82 10.52
CA LEU A 97 -3.32 17.91 11.56
C LEU A 97 -3.89 19.32 11.60
N LYS A 98 -5.18 19.45 11.84
CA LYS A 98 -5.80 20.69 12.27
C LYS A 98 -5.96 20.64 13.78
N ASP A 99 -5.32 21.54 14.49
CA ASP A 99 -5.41 21.62 15.95
C ASP A 99 -6.76 22.22 16.42
N ALA A 100 -6.99 22.24 17.73
CA ALA A 100 -8.21 22.79 18.33
C ALA A 100 -8.40 24.30 18.09
N LEU A 101 -7.34 25.02 17.71
CA LEU A 101 -7.38 26.45 17.36
C LEU A 101 -7.59 26.67 15.85
N GLY A 102 -7.61 25.59 15.06
CA GLY A 102 -7.76 25.61 13.61
C GLY A 102 -6.46 25.79 12.83
N ASN A 103 -5.29 25.74 13.49
CA ASN A 103 -4.00 25.81 12.81
C ASN A 103 -3.66 24.48 12.16
N ILE A 104 -2.99 24.54 11.01
CA ILE A 104 -2.42 23.35 10.37
C ILE A 104 -1.03 23.08 10.94
N VAL A 105 -0.84 21.88 11.48
CA VAL A 105 0.42 21.38 12.00
C VAL A 105 0.86 20.20 11.14
N GLU A 106 2.09 20.27 10.62
CA GLU A 106 2.71 19.16 9.90
C GLU A 106 3.49 18.28 10.88
N VAL A 107 3.26 16.97 10.82
CA VAL A 107 3.97 15.97 11.64
C VAL A 107 4.65 14.99 10.71
N ASP A 108 5.98 14.89 10.81
CA ASP A 108 6.78 13.91 10.07
C ASP A 108 6.39 12.48 10.44
N SER A 109 6.33 11.60 9.44
CA SER A 109 5.87 10.22 9.64
C SER A 109 6.40 9.26 8.59
N ARG A 110 6.42 7.97 8.94
CA ARG A 110 6.58 6.90 7.96
C ARG A 110 5.27 6.76 7.16
N PRO A 111 5.33 6.41 5.86
CA PRO A 111 4.12 6.17 5.08
C PRO A 111 3.17 5.15 5.72
N SER A 112 3.72 4.08 6.29
CA SER A 112 2.95 3.01 6.93
C SER A 112 2.08 3.50 8.10
N ASP A 113 2.61 4.39 8.93
CA ASP A 113 1.88 4.97 10.07
C ASP A 113 0.85 6.00 9.58
N ALA A 114 1.26 6.87 8.63
CA ALA A 114 0.37 7.86 8.03
C ALA A 114 -0.85 7.22 7.37
N ILE A 115 -0.66 6.15 6.59
CA ILE A 115 -1.74 5.38 5.95
C ILE A 115 -2.65 4.76 7.01
N ASN A 116 -2.10 4.12 8.04
CA ASN A 116 -2.89 3.51 9.12
C ASN A 116 -3.81 4.50 9.84
N ILE A 117 -3.32 5.72 10.08
CA ILE A 117 -4.09 6.79 10.69
C ILE A 117 -5.13 7.32 9.70
N ALA A 118 -4.74 7.59 8.46
CA ALA A 118 -5.62 8.11 7.42
C ALA A 118 -6.86 7.23 7.20
N LEU A 119 -6.67 5.91 7.12
CA LEU A 119 -7.78 4.95 6.99
C LEU A 119 -8.75 5.02 8.18
N ARG A 120 -8.24 5.16 9.42
CA ARG A 120 -9.08 5.21 10.63
C ARG A 120 -9.77 6.55 10.86
N THR A 121 -9.24 7.61 10.27
CA THR A 121 -9.82 8.96 10.34
C THR A 121 -10.57 9.36 9.07
N ASN A 122 -10.60 8.48 8.06
CA ASN A 122 -11.11 8.78 6.71
C ASN A 122 -10.45 10.03 6.09
N ALA A 123 -9.18 10.28 6.43
CA ALA A 123 -8.43 11.39 5.85
C ALA A 123 -7.93 11.03 4.45
N PRO A 124 -7.97 11.95 3.47
CA PRO A 124 -7.44 11.70 2.14
C PRO A 124 -5.93 11.48 2.17
N ILE A 125 -5.46 10.57 1.30
CA ILE A 125 -4.06 10.21 1.13
C ILE A 125 -3.59 10.82 -0.20
N PHE A 126 -2.49 11.56 -0.16
CA PHE A 126 -1.87 12.15 -1.33
C PHE A 126 -0.46 11.64 -1.53
N VAL A 127 -0.04 11.58 -2.79
CA VAL A 127 1.33 11.27 -3.19
C VAL A 127 1.86 12.41 -4.04
N ALA A 128 3.05 12.91 -3.72
CA ALA A 128 3.70 13.93 -4.54
C ALA A 128 3.99 13.39 -5.95
N LYS A 129 3.76 14.21 -6.97
CA LYS A 129 3.92 13.80 -8.38
C LYS A 129 5.27 13.16 -8.66
N HIS A 130 6.37 13.72 -8.13
CA HIS A 130 7.71 13.16 -8.37
C HIS A 130 7.89 11.78 -7.73
N VAL A 131 7.29 11.53 -6.57
CA VAL A 131 7.29 10.21 -5.93
C VAL A 131 6.52 9.21 -6.81
N MET A 132 5.36 9.62 -7.31
CA MET A 132 4.55 8.79 -8.21
C MET A 132 5.30 8.47 -9.52
N ASP A 133 5.88 9.47 -10.17
CA ASP A 133 6.60 9.28 -11.42
C ASP A 133 7.88 8.46 -11.27
N THR A 134 8.52 8.53 -10.10
CA THR A 134 9.74 7.76 -9.81
C THR A 134 9.41 6.29 -9.56
N SER A 135 8.30 6.02 -8.86
CA SER A 135 8.07 4.71 -8.25
C SER A 135 6.80 3.98 -8.66
N LYS A 136 6.01 4.52 -9.57
CA LYS A 136 4.83 3.82 -10.07
C LYS A 136 5.17 2.56 -10.87
N VAL A 137 4.24 1.62 -10.83
CA VAL A 137 4.14 0.49 -11.74
C VAL A 137 2.81 0.60 -12.47
N ASN A 138 2.79 0.16 -13.73
CA ASN A 138 1.59 0.16 -14.54
C ASN A 138 0.95 -1.23 -14.49
N LEU A 139 -0.33 -1.30 -14.09
CA LEU A 139 -1.05 -2.55 -13.93
C LEU A 139 -1.11 -3.34 -15.24
N ASP A 140 -1.41 -2.69 -16.37
CA ASP A 140 -1.53 -3.35 -17.67
C ASP A 140 -0.19 -3.96 -18.12
N GLU A 141 0.90 -3.19 -17.95
CA GLU A 141 2.25 -3.64 -18.30
C GLU A 141 2.67 -4.83 -17.42
N THR A 142 2.31 -4.77 -16.13
CA THR A 142 2.60 -5.89 -15.23
C THR A 142 1.80 -7.11 -15.65
N ILE A 143 0.47 -7.00 -15.83
CA ILE A 143 -0.38 -8.13 -16.26
C ILE A 143 0.12 -8.73 -17.59
N ALA A 144 0.50 -7.91 -18.57
CA ALA A 144 1.04 -8.39 -19.83
C ALA A 144 2.31 -9.21 -19.67
N GLN A 145 3.27 -8.73 -18.85
CA GLN A 145 4.49 -9.48 -18.54
C GLN A 145 4.18 -10.83 -17.87
N LEU A 146 3.21 -10.85 -16.96
CA LEU A 146 2.80 -12.08 -16.26
C LEU A 146 2.16 -13.11 -17.20
N LEU A 147 1.38 -12.64 -18.19
CA LEU A 147 0.78 -13.51 -19.20
C LEU A 147 1.83 -14.09 -20.16
N GLU A 148 2.76 -13.27 -20.64
CA GLU A 148 3.86 -13.70 -21.52
C GLU A 148 4.79 -14.74 -20.85
N GLU A 149 4.95 -14.65 -19.53
CA GLU A 149 5.79 -15.56 -18.77
C GLU A 149 5.10 -16.88 -18.41
N LYS A 150 3.76 -16.87 -18.33
CA LYS A 150 2.96 -18.10 -18.22
C LYS A 150 2.94 -18.85 -19.53
N GLU A 151 2.75 -18.17 -20.66
CA GLU A 151 2.84 -18.78 -22.00
C GLU A 151 4.23 -19.39 -22.25
N ASN A 152 5.31 -18.76 -21.78
CA ASN A 152 6.67 -19.29 -21.91
C ASN A 152 6.99 -20.45 -20.94
N LYS A 153 6.18 -20.69 -19.90
CA LYS A 153 6.36 -21.80 -18.94
C LYS A 153 5.43 -22.99 -19.20
N GLU A 154 4.43 -22.86 -20.07
CA GLU A 154 3.46 -23.92 -20.43
C GLU A 154 3.95 -24.91 -21.52
N ASN A 155 5.23 -25.34 -21.46
CA ASN A 155 5.65 -26.58 -22.14
C ASN A 155 6.27 -27.59 -21.17
N PRO A 156 5.43 -28.39 -20.48
CA PRO A 156 5.79 -29.75 -20.09
C PRO A 156 4.86 -30.81 -20.74
N PRO A 157 5.29 -32.09 -20.84
CA PRO A 157 4.52 -33.14 -21.51
C PRO A 157 3.27 -33.53 -20.71
N GLU A 158 2.18 -33.81 -21.42
CA GLU A 158 0.91 -34.30 -20.87
C GLU A 158 1.09 -35.55 -19.98
N GLU A 159 0.61 -35.50 -18.74
CA GLU A 159 0.07 -36.68 -18.04
C GLU A 159 -1.15 -36.31 -17.19
N LYS A 160 -2.07 -37.29 -17.09
CA LYS A 160 -3.50 -37.13 -16.80
C LYS A 160 -3.83 -36.94 -15.30
N ILE A 161 -4.94 -36.21 -15.13
CA ILE A 161 -5.74 -35.88 -13.94
C ILE A 161 -6.00 -37.07 -12.99
N GLN A 162 -5.99 -36.80 -11.67
CA GLN A 162 -7.06 -37.24 -10.76
C GLN A 162 -7.27 -36.28 -9.57
N SER A 163 -8.54 -35.98 -9.35
CA SER A 163 -9.19 -35.00 -8.47
C SER A 163 -9.23 -35.39 -6.98
N GLN A 164 -9.32 -34.40 -6.07
CA GLN A 164 -10.35 -34.35 -5.01
C GLN A 164 -10.37 -33.03 -4.20
N ASP A 165 -11.60 -32.54 -4.03
CA ASP A 165 -12.25 -31.60 -3.08
C ASP A 165 -11.45 -30.95 -1.91
N GLN A 166 -11.68 -29.67 -1.60
CA GLN A 166 -12.71 -29.16 -0.66
C GLN A 166 -12.67 -27.62 -0.52
N LYS A 167 -13.75 -27.07 0.04
CA LYS A 167 -14.21 -25.67 0.11
C LYS A 167 -13.42 -24.79 1.09
N GLU A 168 -13.43 -23.47 0.88
CA GLU A 168 -13.85 -22.50 1.90
C GLU A 168 -14.23 -21.15 1.27
N GLU A 169 -15.35 -20.61 1.72
CA GLU A 169 -16.05 -19.42 1.25
C GLU A 169 -15.54 -18.13 1.92
N GLU A 170 -15.66 -17.05 1.14
CA GLU A 170 -15.95 -15.67 1.57
C GLU A 170 -15.01 -14.96 2.58
N SER A 171 -14.10 -14.17 2.01
CA SER A 171 -13.95 -12.77 2.40
C SER A 171 -13.86 -11.92 1.13
N ALA A 172 -14.77 -10.95 1.02
CA ALA A 172 -15.14 -10.18 -0.16
C ALA A 172 -13.97 -9.72 -1.05
N GLU A 173 -14.14 -9.93 -2.36
CA GLU A 173 -13.59 -9.15 -3.49
C GLU A 173 -12.33 -8.33 -3.20
N ILE A 174 -11.24 -9.03 -2.85
CA ILE A 174 -9.92 -8.55 -3.25
C ILE A 174 -9.95 -8.65 -4.77
N ASP A 175 -10.15 -7.49 -5.41
CA ASP A 175 -10.14 -7.22 -6.84
C ASP A 175 -9.40 -8.34 -7.59
N GLN A 176 -10.08 -9.08 -8.46
CA GLN A 176 -9.45 -10.21 -9.17
C GLN A 176 -8.16 -9.77 -9.86
N ASP A 177 -8.08 -8.50 -10.27
CA ASP A 177 -6.88 -7.89 -10.85
C ASP A 177 -5.79 -7.64 -9.80
N LEU A 178 -6.15 -7.26 -8.57
CA LEU A 178 -5.21 -7.18 -7.44
C LEU A 178 -4.67 -8.56 -7.11
N LYS A 179 -5.54 -9.55 -6.91
CA LYS A 179 -5.11 -10.90 -6.57
C LYS A 179 -4.23 -11.50 -7.68
N ALA A 180 -4.63 -11.33 -8.95
CA ALA A 180 -3.83 -11.76 -10.09
C ALA A 180 -2.49 -11.03 -10.19
N TRP A 181 -2.45 -9.73 -9.92
CA TRP A 181 -1.20 -8.96 -9.90
C TRP A 181 -0.30 -9.41 -8.74
N LEU A 182 -0.85 -9.52 -7.53
CA LEU A 182 -0.15 -9.93 -6.30
C LEU A 182 0.46 -11.32 -6.37
N GLU A 183 -0.29 -12.30 -6.88
CA GLU A 183 0.16 -13.70 -6.97
C GLU A 183 1.32 -13.91 -7.96
N ASN A 184 1.57 -12.92 -8.82
CA ASN A 184 2.50 -13.06 -9.93
C ASN A 184 3.66 -12.04 -9.89
N LEU A 185 3.69 -11.14 -8.90
CA LEU A 185 4.79 -10.20 -8.64
C LEU A 185 6.18 -10.86 -8.74
N LYS A 186 7.12 -10.20 -9.43
CA LYS A 186 8.47 -10.72 -9.68
C LYS A 186 9.58 -9.92 -9.02
N PRO A 187 10.76 -10.53 -8.78
CA PRO A 187 11.86 -9.83 -8.14
C PRO A 187 12.39 -8.68 -9.00
N GLU A 188 12.34 -8.83 -10.33
CA GLU A 188 12.80 -7.81 -11.27
C GLU A 188 11.93 -6.54 -11.27
N ASP A 189 10.62 -6.67 -10.98
CA ASP A 189 9.69 -5.53 -10.84
C ASP A 189 10.10 -4.59 -9.69
N PHE A 190 10.90 -5.12 -8.77
CA PHE A 190 11.30 -4.50 -7.51
C PHE A 190 12.79 -4.13 -7.44
N GLU A 191 13.62 -4.55 -8.40
CA GLU A 191 15.07 -4.25 -8.41
C GLU A 191 15.39 -2.74 -8.45
N LYS A 192 14.47 -1.92 -9.00
CA LYS A 192 14.61 -0.46 -9.05
C LYS A 192 14.33 0.24 -7.72
N TYR A 193 13.76 -0.45 -6.72
CA TYR A 193 13.30 0.15 -5.46
C TYR A 193 14.08 -0.32 -4.23
N GLY A 194 14.95 -1.33 -4.35
CA GLY A 194 15.52 -2.06 -3.21
C GLY A 194 17.04 -2.05 -3.02
N LYS A 195 17.85 -1.31 -3.78
CA LYS A 195 19.31 -1.30 -3.55
C LYS A 195 19.72 -0.38 -2.38
N SER A 196 19.27 -0.72 -1.17
CA SER A 196 20.09 -0.48 0.02
C SER A 196 21.20 -1.53 -0.01
N LYS A 197 22.39 -1.12 -0.47
CA LYS A 197 23.59 -1.93 -0.26
C LYS A 197 23.80 -2.05 1.25
N GLY A 198 23.45 -3.21 1.80
CA GLY A 198 23.90 -3.62 3.13
C GLY A 198 25.41 -3.59 3.17
N GLY A 199 25.97 -2.54 3.75
CA GLY A 199 27.35 -2.46 4.21
C GLY A 199 27.37 -2.60 5.72
N ASN A 200 27.61 -3.81 6.22
CA ASN A 200 28.85 -4.24 6.89
C ASN A 200 28.69 -5.69 7.37
#